data_AF-A0AA91U5F1-F1
#
_entry.id   AF-A0AA91U5F1-F1
#
_cell.length_a   1.000
_cell.length_b   1.000
_cell.length_c   1.000
_cell.angle_alpha   90.00
_cell.angle_beta   90.00
_cell.angle_gamma   90.00
#
_symmetry.space_group_name_H-M   'P 1'
#
loop_
_entity.id
_entity.type
_entity.pdbx_description
1 polymer ?
#
loop_
_entity_poly.entity_id
_entity_poly.type
_entity_poly.pdbx_seq_one_letter_code
_entity_poly.pdbx_strand_id
1 'polypeptide(L)'
;MKKAIYGALLLGSTLLLSACSSGPSEKDVKALLEAQMEQMSAMLGELGGESMSGMLKVEIHDVTLHSCEEERTDVYRCDVEVDATAPVVGRSVQRSEMLMAKSKDGWIQAQ
;
A
#
# COMPACT_ATOMS: atom_id res chain seq x y z
N MET A 1 -50.38 -29.38 10.31
CA MET A 1 -49.03 -29.98 10.41
C MET A 1 -48.40 -30.02 9.01
N LYS A 2 -47.11 -29.65 8.90
CA LYS A 2 -46.17 -29.81 7.75
C LYS A 2 -46.42 -28.85 6.56
N LYS A 3 -45.81 -27.66 6.52
CA LYS A 3 -44.42 -27.27 6.15
C LYS A 3 -44.07 -27.52 4.66
N ALA A 4 -43.98 -26.39 3.94
CA ALA A 4 -43.05 -25.96 2.88
C ALA A 4 -42.44 -27.00 1.91
N ILE A 5 -42.42 -26.66 0.62
CA ILE A 5 -41.20 -26.55 -0.21
C ILE A 5 -41.58 -25.66 -1.41
N TYR A 6 -41.29 -24.36 -1.31
CA TYR A 6 -41.18 -23.48 -2.48
C TYR A 6 -39.73 -23.60 -2.96
N GLY A 7 -39.52 -24.45 -3.97
CA GLY A 7 -38.25 -24.53 -4.69
C GLY A 7 -38.12 -23.33 -5.62
N ALA A 8 -37.61 -22.21 -5.10
CA ALA A 8 -37.27 -21.04 -5.89
C ALA A 8 -35.75 -20.98 -6.08
N LEU A 9 -35.31 -21.39 -7.27
CA LEU A 9 -34.23 -20.83 -8.06
C LEU A 9 -33.20 -19.97 -7.29
N LEU A 10 -32.13 -20.59 -6.79
CA LEU A 10 -30.91 -19.88 -6.40
C LEU A 10 -30.11 -19.55 -7.68
N LEU A 11 -30.42 -18.41 -8.28
CA LEU A 11 -29.56 -17.73 -9.24
C LEU A 11 -28.26 -17.34 -8.51
N GLY A 12 -27.21 -18.13 -8.75
CA GLY A 12 -25.85 -17.80 -8.31
C GLY A 12 -25.36 -16.57 -9.06
N SER A 13 -25.63 -15.39 -8.51
CA SER A 13 -24.94 -14.16 -8.90
C SER A 13 -23.51 -14.24 -8.37
N THR A 14 -22.59 -14.78 -9.18
CA THR A 14 -21.16 -14.52 -9.02
C THR A 14 -20.95 -13.05 -9.29
N LEU A 15 -21.07 -12.23 -8.24
CA LEU A 15 -20.54 -10.87 -8.24
C LEU A 15 -19.04 -11.00 -8.47
N LEU A 16 -18.63 -10.79 -9.72
CA LEU A 16 -17.26 -10.46 -10.05
C LEU A 16 -16.99 -9.14 -9.33
N LEU A 17 -16.42 -9.21 -8.12
CA LEU A 17 -15.75 -8.08 -7.51
C LEU A 17 -14.53 -7.77 -8.39
N SER A 18 -14.76 -7.10 -9.52
CA SER A 18 -13.73 -6.28 -10.13
C SER A 18 -13.51 -5.11 -9.18
N ALA A 19 -12.76 -5.35 -8.10
CA ALA A 19 -12.09 -4.28 -7.38
C ALA A 19 -11.30 -3.50 -8.44
N CYS A 20 -11.66 -2.24 -8.63
CA CYS A 20 -11.18 -1.38 -9.71
C CYS A 20 -9.66 -1.43 -9.82
N SER A 21 -9.14 -2.02 -10.89
CA SER A 21 -7.68 -2.19 -11.10
C SER A 21 -6.99 -0.90 -11.59
N SER A 22 -7.49 0.28 -11.21
CA SER A 22 -6.91 1.56 -11.64
C SER A 22 -5.94 2.15 -10.63
N GLY A 23 -6.09 1.79 -9.35
CA GLY A 23 -5.19 2.21 -8.26
C GLY A 23 -3.86 1.45 -8.22
N PRO A 24 -2.93 1.87 -7.35
CA PRO A 24 -1.63 1.20 -7.17
C PRO A 24 -1.82 -0.22 -6.64
N SER A 25 -0.95 -1.13 -7.06
CA SER A 25 -0.82 -2.44 -6.43
C SER A 25 0.01 -2.35 -5.14
N GLU A 26 -0.11 -3.33 -4.24
CA GLU A 26 0.75 -3.43 -3.04
C GLU A 26 2.24 -3.40 -3.39
N LYS A 27 2.61 -4.01 -4.53
CA LYS A 27 3.98 -3.98 -5.05
C LYS A 27 4.40 -2.58 -5.45
N ASP A 28 3.51 -1.80 -6.06
CA ASP A 28 3.78 -0.41 -6.42
C ASP A 28 3.99 0.46 -5.17
N VAL A 29 3.16 0.25 -4.15
CA VAL A 29 3.28 0.96 -2.86
C VAL A 29 4.59 0.60 -2.17
N LYS A 30 4.94 -0.69 -2.13
CA LYS A 30 6.22 -1.15 -1.58
C LYS A 30 7.40 -0.50 -2.30
N ALA A 31 7.40 -0.52 -3.63
CA ALA A 31 8.46 0.08 -4.44
C ALA A 31 8.57 1.60 -4.22
N LEU A 32 7.44 2.31 -4.10
CA LEU A 32 7.42 3.73 -3.77
C LEU A 32 8.06 3.99 -2.40
N LEU A 33 7.68 3.23 -1.38
CA LEU A 33 8.21 3.38 -0.03
C LEU A 33 9.72 3.08 0.02
N GLU A 34 10.16 1.98 -0.60
CA GLU A 34 11.57 1.62 -0.71
C GLU A 34 12.38 2.71 -1.43
N ALA A 35 11.85 3.30 -2.50
CA ALA A 35 12.51 4.38 -3.23
C ALA A 35 12.66 5.66 -2.38
N GLN A 36 11.62 6.05 -1.63
CA GLN A 36 11.69 7.20 -0.71
C GLN A 36 12.76 7.00 0.36
N MET A 37 12.83 5.78 0.88
CA MET A 37 13.81 5.38 1.86
C MET A 37 15.24 5.39 1.34
N GLU A 38 15.45 4.87 0.14
CA GLU A 38 16.74 4.89 -0.53
C GLU A 38 17.20 6.34 -0.76
N GLN A 39 16.30 7.20 -1.25
CA GLN A 39 16.57 8.62 -1.45
C GLN A 39 16.98 9.33 -0.13
N MET A 40 16.26 9.07 0.96
CA MET A 40 16.60 9.61 2.27
C MET A 40 17.95 9.08 2.78
N SER A 41 18.23 7.79 2.59
CA SER A 41 19.50 7.18 2.99
C SER A 41 20.69 7.74 2.22
N ALA A 42 20.51 8.01 0.92
CA ALA A 42 21.53 8.60 0.05
C ALA A 42 21.86 10.03 0.51
N MET A 43 20.84 10.86 0.74
CA MET A 43 21.00 12.22 1.23
C MET A 43 21.76 12.28 2.56
N LEU A 44 21.48 11.35 3.48
CA LEU A 44 22.18 11.28 4.76
C LEU A 44 23.59 10.72 4.64
N GLY A 45 23.83 9.80 3.71
CA GLY A 45 25.17 9.33 3.38
C GLY A 45 26.06 10.48 2.90
N GLU A 46 25.52 11.40 2.10
CA GLU A 46 26.24 12.60 1.65
C GLU A 46 26.55 13.58 2.79
N LEU A 47 25.66 13.70 3.78
CA LEU A 47 25.81 14.66 4.88
C LEU A 47 26.60 14.14 6.09
N GLY A 48 26.43 12.86 6.43
CA GLY A 48 26.89 12.26 7.68
C GLY A 48 27.72 10.98 7.52
N GLY A 49 27.96 10.52 6.29
CA GLY A 49 28.70 9.29 5.98
C GLY A 49 27.88 8.00 6.16
N GLU A 50 28.48 6.87 5.78
CA GLU A 50 27.84 5.55 5.72
C GLU A 50 27.30 5.05 7.08
N SER A 51 27.84 5.55 8.19
CA SER A 51 27.36 5.23 9.53
C SER A 51 25.97 5.83 9.82
N MET A 52 25.65 6.99 9.27
CA MET A 52 24.33 7.62 9.46
C MET A 52 23.26 7.03 8.54
N SER A 53 23.61 6.65 7.31
CA SER A 53 22.66 6.00 6.39
C SER A 53 22.21 4.63 6.92
N GLY A 54 23.12 3.86 7.54
CA GLY A 54 22.80 2.56 8.15
C GLY A 54 21.80 2.65 9.31
N MET A 55 21.76 3.77 10.04
CA MET A 55 20.83 3.96 11.17
C MET A 55 19.36 4.12 10.73
N LEU A 56 19.11 4.48 9.47
CA LEU A 56 17.75 4.68 8.93
C LEU A 56 17.31 3.61 7.95
N LYS A 57 18.09 2.54 7.77
CA LYS A 57 17.75 1.45 6.87
C LYS A 57 16.60 0.62 7.47
N VAL A 58 15.36 1.02 7.17
CA VAL A 58 14.16 0.24 7.46
C VAL A 58 14.00 -0.84 6.39
N GLU A 59 13.68 -2.06 6.84
CA GLU A 59 13.34 -3.19 6.00
C GLU A 59 11.81 -3.34 5.94
N ILE A 60 11.23 -3.29 4.74
CA ILE A 60 9.78 -3.48 4.53
C ILE A 60 9.53 -4.97 4.24
N HIS A 61 8.84 -5.62 5.17
CA HIS A 61 8.46 -7.03 5.04
C HIS A 61 7.25 -7.17 4.14
N ASP A 62 6.19 -6.43 4.45
CA ASP A 62 4.90 -6.54 3.77
C ASP A 62 4.16 -5.20 3.65
N VAL A 63 3.31 -5.11 2.64
CA VAL A 63 2.42 -3.97 2.40
C VAL A 63 1.04 -4.51 2.04
N THR A 64 0.03 -4.13 2.81
CA THR A 64 -1.37 -4.50 2.56
C THR A 64 -2.19 -3.27 2.21
N LEU A 65 -2.98 -3.38 1.14
CA LEU A 65 -3.97 -2.36 0.78
C LEU A 65 -5.35 -2.76 1.31
N HIS A 66 -5.88 -1.98 2.25
CA HIS A 66 -7.22 -2.24 2.80
C HIS A 66 -8.32 -1.60 1.98
N SER A 67 -8.06 -0.41 1.45
CA SER A 67 -8.90 0.27 0.48
C SER A 67 -8.02 1.15 -0.40
N CYS A 68 -8.46 1.40 -1.62
CA CYS A 68 -7.89 2.49 -2.39
C CYS A 68 -8.93 3.06 -3.36
N GLU A 69 -9.26 4.33 -3.15
CA GLU A 69 -10.33 5.02 -3.88
C GLU A 69 -9.74 6.14 -4.72
N GLU A 70 -10.18 6.27 -5.98
CA GLU A 70 -9.79 7.40 -6.81
C GLU A 70 -10.50 8.67 -6.31
N GLU A 71 -9.72 9.62 -5.81
CA GLU A 71 -10.20 10.92 -5.31
C GLU A 71 -10.39 11.93 -6.45
N ARG A 72 -9.44 11.92 -7.38
CA ARG A 72 -9.35 12.80 -8.57
C ARG A 72 -8.66 12.01 -9.68
N THR A 73 -8.76 12.48 -10.93
CA THR A 73 -8.13 11.82 -12.07
C THR A 73 -6.67 11.44 -11.77
N ASP A 74 -6.39 10.14 -11.79
CA ASP A 74 -5.07 9.56 -11.53
C ASP A 74 -4.52 9.80 -10.11
N VAL A 75 -5.35 10.21 -9.15
CA VAL A 75 -4.99 10.43 -7.73
C VAL A 75 -5.88 9.58 -6.84
N TYR A 76 -5.25 8.77 -6.00
CA TYR A 76 -5.92 7.76 -5.19
C TYR A 76 -5.62 7.96 -3.70
N ARG A 77 -6.64 7.80 -2.85
CA ARG A 77 -6.51 7.71 -1.40
C ARG A 77 -6.52 6.25 -1.02
N CYS A 78 -5.38 5.74 -0.58
CA CYS A 78 -5.25 4.35 -0.14
C CYS A 78 -5.10 4.28 1.39
N ASP A 79 -5.78 3.33 2.02
CA ASP A 79 -5.52 2.91 3.38
C ASP A 79 -4.51 1.76 3.37
N VAL A 80 -3.29 2.06 3.80
CA VAL A 80 -2.10 1.22 3.64
C VAL A 80 -1.63 0.74 5.01
N GLU A 81 -1.43 -0.56 5.16
CA GLU A 81 -0.74 -1.16 6.29
C GLU A 81 0.65 -1.64 5.87
N VAL A 82 1.67 -1.28 6.65
CA VAL A 82 3.08 -1.56 6.38
C VAL A 82 3.67 -2.30 7.57
N ASP A 83 4.20 -3.49 7.32
CA ASP A 83 5.03 -4.23 8.27
C ASP A 83 6.51 -3.96 7.95
N ALA A 84 7.20 -3.31 8.89
CA ALA A 84 8.56 -2.88 8.68
C ALA A 84 9.42 -3.02 9.94
N THR A 85 10.72 -3.20 9.75
CA THR A 85 11.72 -3.24 10.83
C THR A 85 12.69 -2.08 10.70
N ALA A 86 12.73 -1.22 11.71
CA ALA A 86 13.68 -0.12 11.79
C ALA A 86 14.78 -0.42 12.83
N PRO A 87 16.04 -0.01 12.61
CA PRO A 87 17.16 -0.39 13.48
C PRO A 87 17.03 0.01 14.96
N VAL A 88 16.34 1.13 15.24
CA VAL A 88 16.22 1.69 16.60
C VAL A 88 14.95 1.23 17.32
N VAL A 89 13.83 1.10 16.59
CA VAL A 89 12.52 0.82 17.18
C VAL A 89 12.08 -0.64 17.01
N GLY A 90 12.78 -1.44 16.22
CA GLY A 90 12.45 -2.84 15.95
C GLY A 90 11.36 -3.01 14.89
N ARG A 91 10.72 -4.19 14.86
CA ARG A 91 9.63 -4.52 13.94
C ARG A 91 8.30 -3.95 14.44
N SER A 92 7.55 -3.33 13.54
CA SER A 92 6.23 -2.79 13.82
C SER A 92 5.33 -2.89 12.59
N VAL A 93 4.03 -2.99 12.82
CA VAL A 93 2.99 -2.86 11.81
C VAL A 93 2.31 -1.51 12.00
N GLN A 94 2.25 -0.70 10.95
CA GLN A 94 1.65 0.63 10.98
C GLN A 94 0.64 0.78 9.85
N ARG A 95 -0.54 1.27 10.17
CA ARG A 95 -1.60 1.56 9.21
C ARG A 95 -1.81 3.06 9.08
N SER A 96 -1.84 3.55 7.86
CA SER A 96 -1.94 4.97 7.53
C SER A 96 -2.62 5.18 6.20
N GLU A 97 -3.29 6.32 6.07
CA GLU A 97 -3.81 6.77 4.79
C GLU A 97 -2.72 7.47 3.97
N MET A 98 -2.65 7.16 2.69
CA MET A 98 -1.70 7.74 1.74
C MET A 98 -2.42 8.22 0.48
N LEU A 99 -2.14 9.46 0.07
CA LEU A 99 -2.51 9.94 -1.25
C LEU A 99 -1.41 9.58 -2.25
N MET A 100 -1.78 8.96 -3.36
CA MET A 100 -0.85 8.49 -4.39
C MET A 100 -1.32 8.94 -5.77
N ALA A 101 -0.41 9.52 -6.55
CA ALA A 101 -0.69 9.92 -7.92
C ALA A 101 0.03 9.02 -8.91
N LYS A 102 -0.65 8.68 -10.01
CA LYS A 102 -0.05 7.98 -11.14
C LYS A 102 0.80 8.95 -11.95
N SER A 103 2.05 8.57 -12.17
CA SER A 103 3.07 9.28 -12.93
C SER A 103 3.42 8.49 -14.19
N LYS A 104 4.15 9.11 -15.14
CA LYS A 104 4.72 8.42 -16.30
C LYS A 104 5.74 7.35 -15.89
N ASP A 105 6.43 7.58 -14.77
CA ASP A 105 7.52 6.75 -14.29
C ASP A 105 7.11 5.80 -13.14
N GLY A 106 5.80 5.70 -12.85
CA GLY A 106 5.26 4.84 -11.79
C GLY A 106 4.30 5.60 -10.88
N TRP A 107 4.44 5.40 -9.57
CA TRP A 107 3.59 6.03 -8.57
C TRP A 107 4.40 7.01 -7.73
N ILE A 108 3.77 8.09 -7.30
CA ILE A 108 4.36 9.07 -6.38
C ILE A 108 3.40 9.32 -5.22
N GLN A 109 3.93 9.70 -4.07
CA GLN A 109 3.10 10.20 -2.98
C GLN A 109 2.62 11.61 -3.34
N ALA A 110 1.30 11.80 -3.37
CA ALA A 110 0.66 13.09 -3.57
C ALA A 110 0.52 13.83 -2.22
N GLN A 111 0.46 15.16 -2.27
CA GLN A 111 0.22 16.03 -1.12
C GLN A 111 -1.23 16.50 -1.06
#